data_AF-A0A659XYE4-F1
#
_entry.id   AF-A0A659XYE4-F1
#
_cell.length_a   1.000
_cell.length_b   1.000
_cell.length_c   1.000
_cell.angle_alpha   90.00
_cell.angle_beta   90.00
_cell.angle_gamma   90.00
#
_symmetry.space_group_name_H-M   'P 1'
#
loop_
_entity.id
_entity.type
_entity.pdbx_description
1 polymer ?
#
loop_
_entity_poly.entity_id
_entity_poly.type
_entity_poly.pdbx_seq_one_letter_code
_entity_poly.pdbx_strand_id
1 'polypeptide(L)'
;INSNVDIVDWHGTRGCRDHGSLVQAIIAQLRHAFDGGEPVGLLTHHLVHDESAWLFLERLFTVAAQTEACAWLPIRTLIGRSGGRAIPGKV
;
A
#
# COMPACT_ATOMS: atom_id res chain seq x y z
N ILE A 1 10.57 -5.79 -2.99
CA ILE A 1 9.83 -4.51 -2.82
C ILE A 1 8.96 -4.30 -4.04
N ASN A 2 7.64 -4.32 -3.83
CA ASN A 2 6.65 -4.20 -4.89
C ASN A 2 5.65 -3.08 -4.58
N SER A 3 5.05 -2.49 -5.62
CA SER A 3 3.83 -1.68 -5.50
C SER A 3 2.63 -2.60 -5.75
N ASN A 4 2.09 -3.17 -4.67
CA ASN A 4 1.07 -4.22 -4.70
C ASN A 4 -0.38 -3.72 -4.80
N VAL A 5 -0.61 -2.40 -4.70
CA VAL A 5 -1.92 -1.79 -4.90
C VAL A 5 -1.83 -0.71 -5.97
N ASP A 6 -2.36 -0.98 -7.16
CA ASP A 6 -2.60 0.02 -8.20
C ASP A 6 -3.98 0.67 -8.01
N ILE A 7 -4.00 2.00 -7.99
CA ILE A 7 -5.21 2.79 -7.80
C ILE A 7 -5.99 3.04 -9.10
N VAL A 8 -5.41 2.74 -10.25
CA VAL A 8 -6.00 2.99 -11.58
C VAL A 8 -6.70 1.74 -12.11
N ASP A 9 -7.89 1.93 -12.64
CA ASP A 9 -8.62 0.89 -13.38
C ASP A 9 -8.23 0.95 -14.87
N TRP A 10 -7.13 0.30 -15.22
CA TRP A 10 -6.65 0.24 -16.61
C TRP A 10 -7.60 -0.47 -17.58
N HIS A 11 -8.45 -1.36 -17.06
CA HIS A 11 -9.30 -2.25 -17.87
C HIS A 11 -10.73 -1.74 -18.02
N GLY A 12 -11.20 -0.86 -17.13
CA GLY A 12 -12.51 -0.21 -17.22
C GLY A 12 -12.39 1.28 -17.50
N THR A 13 -12.52 2.10 -16.45
CA THR A 13 -12.72 3.55 -16.59
C THR A 13 -11.48 4.33 -17.03
N ARG A 14 -10.28 3.72 -16.93
CA ARG A 14 -8.97 4.40 -17.01
C ARG A 14 -8.78 5.51 -15.97
N GLY A 15 -9.63 5.53 -14.94
CA GLY A 15 -9.59 6.46 -13.81
C GLY A 15 -9.39 5.71 -12.50
N CYS A 16 -9.78 6.33 -11.39
CA CYS A 16 -9.66 5.68 -10.08
C CYS A 16 -10.53 4.43 -9.99
N ARG A 17 -9.99 3.37 -9.40
CA ARG A 17 -10.78 2.23 -8.94
C ARG A 17 -11.75 2.66 -7.84
N ASP A 18 -12.81 1.88 -7.65
CA ASP A 18 -13.71 2.04 -6.52
C ASP A 18 -12.95 2.12 -5.18
N HIS A 19 -13.26 3.14 -4.38
CA HIS A 19 -12.54 3.42 -3.13
C HIS A 19 -12.68 2.27 -2.14
N GLY A 20 -13.87 1.65 -2.05
CA GLY A 20 -14.10 0.50 -1.18
C GLY A 20 -13.20 -0.67 -1.55
N SER A 21 -13.11 -0.97 -2.84
CA SER A 21 -12.25 -2.01 -3.40
C SER A 21 -10.76 -1.74 -3.13
N LEU A 22 -10.33 -0.48 -3.23
CA LEU A 22 -8.96 -0.08 -2.90
C LEU A 22 -8.65 -0.25 -1.41
N VAL A 23 -9.56 0.15 -0.53
CA VAL A 23 -9.43 -0.07 0.92
C VAL A 23 -9.31 -1.56 1.24
N GLN A 24 -10.13 -2.41 0.62
CA GLN A 24 -10.03 -3.86 0.81
C GLN A 24 -8.69 -4.43 0.32
N ALA A 25 -8.18 -3.95 -0.82
CA ALA A 25 -6.87 -4.35 -1.32
C ALA A 25 -5.74 -3.95 -0.35
N ILE A 26 -5.77 -2.73 0.19
CA ILE A 26 -4.80 -2.27 1.19
C ILE A 26 -4.89 -3.12 2.46
N ILE A 27 -6.09 -3.41 2.97
CA ILE A 27 -6.28 -4.26 4.15
C ILE A 27 -5.72 -5.66 3.92
N ALA A 28 -5.95 -6.25 2.74
CA ALA A 28 -5.41 -7.56 2.40
C ALA A 28 -3.88 -7.57 2.42
N GLN A 29 -3.24 -6.53 1.85
CA GLN A 29 -1.78 -6.39 1.87
C GLN A 29 -1.24 -6.13 3.28
N LEU A 30 -1.93 -5.33 4.09
CA LEU A 30 -1.55 -5.09 5.50
C LEU A 30 -1.57 -6.40 6.30
N ARG A 31 -2.61 -7.23 6.14
CA ARG A 31 -2.67 -8.56 6.78
C ARG A 31 -1.49 -9.43 6.38
N HIS A 32 -1.19 -9.47 5.07
CA HIS A 32 -0.03 -10.22 4.58
C HIS A 32 1.30 -9.71 5.16
N ALA A 33 1.46 -8.38 5.29
CA ALA A 33 2.63 -7.78 5.91
C ALA A 33 2.78 -8.17 7.40
N PHE A 34 1.67 -8.26 8.15
CA PHE A 34 1.70 -8.73 9.55
C PHE A 34 2.07 -10.20 9.69
N ASP A 35 1.77 -11.03 8.68
CA ASP A 35 2.15 -12.44 8.63
C ASP A 35 3.62 -12.66 8.16
N GLY A 36 4.43 -11.60 8.14
CA GLY A 36 5.84 -11.64 7.74
C GLY A 36 6.11 -11.34 6.27
N GLY A 37 5.10 -10.87 5.53
CA GLY A 37 5.21 -10.42 4.15
C GLY A 37 5.92 -9.05 3.98
N GLU A 38 5.95 -8.54 2.75
CA GLU A 38 6.49 -7.22 2.44
C GLU A 38 5.53 -6.08 2.85
N PRO A 39 6.03 -4.85 3.09
CA PRO A 39 5.18 -3.68 3.29
C PRO A 39 4.23 -3.41 2.12
N VAL A 40 3.14 -2.68 2.39
CA VAL A 40 2.20 -2.24 1.35
C VAL A 40 2.84 -1.16 0.49
N GLY A 41 2.76 -1.31 -0.83
CA GLY A 41 3.23 -0.33 -1.79
C GLY A 41 2.08 0.12 -2.70
N LEU A 42 1.87 1.43 -2.79
CA LEU A 42 0.90 2.03 -3.72
C LEU A 42 1.57 2.33 -5.07
N LEU A 43 0.90 2.00 -6.16
CA LEU A 43 1.25 2.46 -7.50
C LEU A 43 0.29 3.58 -7.90
N THR A 44 0.86 4.74 -8.26
CA THR A 44 0.12 5.93 -8.69
C THR A 44 0.57 6.37 -10.07
N HIS A 45 -0.34 7.01 -10.81
CA HIS A 45 -0.12 7.41 -12.20
C HIS A 45 -0.69 8.81 -12.42
N HIS A 46 0.04 9.83 -11.94
CA HIS A 46 -0.44 11.22 -11.92
C HIS A 46 -0.98 11.74 -13.26
N LEU A 47 -0.49 11.23 -14.41
CA LEU A 47 -0.96 11.62 -15.73
C LEU A 47 -2.41 11.20 -16.02
N VAL A 48 -2.90 10.15 -15.35
CA VAL A 48 -4.26 9.60 -15.56
C VAL A 48 -5.11 9.68 -14.28
N HIS A 49 -4.67 10.43 -13.27
CA HIS A 49 -5.50 10.67 -12.09
C HIS A 49 -6.70 11.56 -12.46
N ASP A 50 -7.89 11.03 -12.20
CA ASP A 50 -9.13 11.80 -12.17
C ASP A 50 -9.35 12.41 -10.76
N GLU A 51 -10.44 13.16 -10.60
CA GLU A 51 -10.82 13.75 -9.31
C GLU A 51 -10.98 12.69 -8.21
N SER A 52 -11.48 11.50 -8.56
CA SER A 52 -11.67 10.39 -7.63
C SER A 52 -10.33 9.86 -7.11
N ALA A 53 -9.30 9.77 -7.94
CA ALA A 53 -7.95 9.33 -7.57
C ALA A 53 -7.28 10.33 -6.62
N TRP A 54 -7.41 11.63 -6.92
CA TRP A 54 -6.91 12.68 -6.04
C TRP A 54 -7.61 12.65 -4.67
N LEU A 55 -8.94 12.54 -4.66
CA LEU A 55 -9.73 12.44 -3.43
C LEU A 55 -9.39 11.19 -2.60
N PHE A 56 -9.15 10.05 -3.27
CA PHE A 56 -8.73 8.83 -2.59
C PHE A 56 -7.39 9.02 -1.88
N LEU A 57 -6.39 9.55 -2.59
CA LEU A 57 -5.05 9.76 -2.04
C LEU A 57 -5.04 10.78 -0.91
N GLU A 58 -5.77 11.89 -1.05
CA GLU A 58 -5.92 12.88 0.02
C GLU A 58 -6.45 12.23 1.30
N ARG A 59 -7.58 11.52 1.20
CA ARG A 59 -8.20 10.83 2.35
C ARG A 59 -7.28 9.79 2.96
N LEU A 60 -6.62 8.98 2.12
CA LEU A 60 -5.69 7.95 2.57
C LEU A 60 -4.52 8.56 3.33
N PHE A 61 -3.92 9.64 2.82
CA PHE A 61 -2.81 10.32 3.47
C PHE A 61 -3.23 11.04 4.75
N THR A 62 -4.42 11.63 4.81
CA THR A 62 -4.97 12.19 6.06
C THR A 62 -5.08 11.13 7.14
N VAL A 63 -5.68 9.97 6.83
CA VAL A 63 -5.84 8.87 7.79
C VAL A 63 -4.47 8.30 8.21
N ALA A 64 -3.57 8.09 7.25
CA ALA A 64 -2.23 7.59 7.52
C ALA A 64 -1.43 8.54 8.43
N ALA A 65 -1.51 9.85 8.20
CA ALA A 65 -0.83 10.86 9.02
C ALA A 65 -1.37 10.97 10.45
N GLN A 66 -2.64 10.62 10.66
CA GLN A 66 -3.29 10.62 11.98
C GLN A 66 -3.11 9.30 12.75
N THR A 67 -2.56 8.27 12.11
CA THR A 67 -2.42 6.94 12.71
C THR A 67 -0.97 6.70 13.11
N GLU A 68 -0.66 6.74 14.40
CA GLU A 68 0.71 6.55 14.91
C GLU A 68 1.35 5.20 14.50
N ALA A 69 0.52 4.18 14.25
CA ALA A 69 0.97 2.87 13.78
C ALA A 69 1.34 2.84 12.28
N CYS A 70 1.11 3.94 11.53
CA CYS A 70 1.41 4.03 10.11
C CYS A 70 2.67 4.87 9.88
N ALA A 71 3.59 4.36 9.06
CA ALA A 71 4.79 5.09 8.67
C ALA A 71 5.05 4.96 7.16
N TRP A 72 5.26 6.10 6.51
CA TRP A 72 5.73 6.15 5.12
C TRP A 72 7.24 5.96 5.07
N LEU A 73 7.68 4.86 4.46
CA LEU A 73 9.09 4.49 4.42
C LEU A 73 9.72 4.88 3.08
N PRO A 74 10.84 5.62 3.06
CA PRO A 74 11.57 5.84 1.82
C PRO A 74 12.19 4.52 1.34
N ILE A 75 12.19 4.29 0.02
CA ILE A 75 12.61 3.02 -0.59
C ILE A 75 13.97 2.50 -0.10
N ARG A 76 14.94 3.40 0.13
CA ARG A 76 16.27 3.05 0.66
C ARG A 76 16.24 2.28 1.98
N THR A 77 15.21 2.47 2.80
CA THR A 77 15.04 1.77 4.09
C THR A 77 14.50 0.35 3.94
N LEU A 78 14.08 -0.01 2.72
CA LEU A 78 13.55 -1.31 2.35
C LEU A 78 14.56 -2.14 1.55
N ILE A 79 15.53 -1.50 0.89
CA ILE A 79 16.59 -2.18 0.16
C ILE A 79 17.50 -2.92 1.14
N GLY A 80 17.82 -4.19 0.86
CA GLY A 80 18.67 -5.02 1.71
C GLY A 80 17.96 -5.64 2.93
N ARG A 81 16.66 -5.36 3.14
CA ARG A 81 15.84 -6.16 4.06
C ARG A 81 15.59 -7.52 3.42
N SER A 82 16.44 -8.50 3.72
CA SER A 82 16.11 -9.90 3.49
C SER A 82 14.86 -10.22 4.33
N GLY A 83 13.84 -10.83 3.73
CA GLY A 83 12.62 -11.30 4.43
C GLY A 83 13.00 -12.19 5.60
N GLY A 84 13.11 -11.59 6.79
CA GLY A 84 13.67 -12.23 7.95
C GLY A 84 12.57 -12.77 8.85
N ARG A 85 12.45 -14.10 8.90
CA ARG A 85 12.36 -14.74 10.21
C ARG A 85 13.10 -16.08 10.23
N ALA A 86 14.27 -16.08 10.88
CA ALA A 86 14.67 -17.22 11.69
C ALA A 86 13.74 -17.27 12.91
N ILE A 87 13.09 -18.41 13.13
CA ILE A 87 12.35 -18.69 14.37
C ILE A 87 13.40 -18.98 15.45
N PRO A 88 13.48 -18.20 16.54
CA PRO A 88 14.36 -18.54 17.64
C PRO A 88 13.75 -19.69 18.45
N GLY A 89 14.51 -20.78 18.54
CA GLY A 89 14.49 -21.83 19.57
C GLY A 89 13.18 -22.15 20.29
N LYS A 90 12.65 -23.36 20.04
CA LYS A 90 12.16 -24.17 21.17
C LYS A 90 13.31 -25.04 21.66
N VAL A 91 13.55 -24.92 22.96
CA VAL A 91 14.47 -25.68 23.82
C VAL A 91 14.25 -27.17 23.67
#